data_AF-A0AAD7BVH5-F1
#
_entry.id   AF-A0AAD7BVH5-F1
#
_cell.length_a   1.000
_cell.length_b   1.000
_cell.length_c   1.000
_cell.angle_alpha   90.00
_cell.angle_beta   90.00
_cell.angle_gamma   90.00
#
_symmetry.space_group_name_H-M   'P 1'
#
loop_
_entity.id
_entity.type
_entity.pdbx_description
1 polymer ?
#
loop_
_entity_poly.entity_id
_entity_poly.type
_entity_poly.pdbx_seq_one_letter_code
_entity_poly.pdbx_strand_id
1 'polypeptide(L)'
;MSGPKTTWADLANLGWSKQQAYDRFNAHRGGTMKGLGDIAMNEGFANDWGWHAYNGLAGSPRIAGQTVDNIESSSIVFTYDNTANLQEVRRVLDRDVDQYRSLSAISFARFAHAASVPKAGISLGQKIDIPGVGGSEFSIEISTDSTKEETRENSHTLSTTWPIIVMGGEHVSIERIRIVSTGQTIYHQDYGVMDNSLVATKGKM
;
A
#
# COMPACT_ATOMS: atom_id res chain seq x y z
N MET A 1 -16.42 1.11 11.44
CA MET A 1 -17.13 1.59 10.23
C MET A 1 -17.31 0.39 9.32
N SER A 2 -18.55 0.04 8.96
CA SER A 2 -18.84 -1.02 7.98
C SER A 2 -18.78 -0.43 6.57
N GLY A 3 -18.24 -1.18 5.60
CA GLY A 3 -18.20 -0.75 4.20
C GLY A 3 -19.59 -0.73 3.55
N PRO A 4 -19.68 -0.58 2.22
CA PRO A 4 -20.98 -0.57 1.54
C PRO A 4 -21.71 -1.92 1.71
N LYS A 5 -23.04 -1.87 1.74
CA LYS A 5 -23.89 -3.07 1.81
C LYS A 5 -23.63 -3.96 0.59
N THR A 6 -23.37 -5.24 0.82
CA THR A 6 -23.19 -6.24 -0.24
C THR A 6 -24.49 -6.42 -1.03
N THR A 7 -24.38 -6.48 -2.35
CA THR A 7 -25.50 -6.79 -3.25
C THR A 7 -25.32 -8.15 -3.93
N TRP A 8 -26.40 -8.70 -4.48
CA TRP A 8 -26.30 -9.93 -5.29
C TRP A 8 -25.43 -9.75 -6.55
N ALA A 9 -25.33 -8.52 -7.08
CA ALA A 9 -24.43 -8.20 -8.18
C ALA A 9 -22.96 -8.27 -7.73
N ASP A 10 -22.63 -7.76 -6.54
CA ASP A 10 -21.29 -7.88 -5.96
C ASP A 10 -20.88 -9.35 -5.81
N LEU A 11 -21.76 -10.20 -5.26
CA LEU A 11 -21.49 -11.63 -5.12
C LEU A 11 -21.36 -12.33 -6.47
N ALA A 12 -22.20 -11.99 -7.46
CA ALA A 12 -22.11 -12.56 -8.80
C ALA A 12 -20.77 -12.22 -9.46
N ASN A 13 -20.24 -11.02 -9.24
CA ASN A 13 -18.91 -10.61 -9.71
C ASN A 13 -17.77 -11.38 -9.03
N LEU A 14 -18.00 -11.93 -7.83
CA LEU A 14 -17.09 -12.85 -7.14
C LEU A 14 -17.34 -14.33 -7.52
N GLY A 15 -18.18 -14.60 -8.52
CA GLY A 15 -18.52 -15.96 -8.95
C GLY A 15 -19.63 -16.64 -8.16
N TRP A 16 -20.36 -15.89 -7.33
CA TRP A 16 -21.45 -16.38 -6.48
C TRP A 16 -22.79 -15.74 -6.87
N SER A 17 -23.45 -16.30 -7.88
CA SER A 17 -24.78 -15.85 -8.26
C SER A 17 -25.83 -16.12 -7.16
N LYS A 18 -26.93 -15.35 -7.16
CA LYS A 18 -28.06 -15.55 -6.24
C LYS A 18 -28.63 -16.97 -6.33
N GLN A 19 -28.66 -17.56 -7.53
CA GLN A 19 -29.12 -18.94 -7.74
C GLN A 19 -28.20 -19.95 -7.05
N GLN A 20 -26.88 -19.85 -7.24
CA GLN A 20 -25.92 -20.74 -6.58
C GLN A 20 -25.97 -20.63 -5.05
N ALA A 21 -26.13 -19.41 -4.53
CA ALA A 21 -26.33 -19.20 -3.10
C ALA A 21 -27.62 -19.87 -2.61
N TYR A 22 -28.74 -19.65 -3.33
CA TYR A 22 -30.02 -20.31 -3.03
C TYR A 22 -29.91 -21.83 -3.02
N ASP A 23 -29.30 -22.44 -4.04
CA ASP A 23 -29.18 -23.89 -4.14
C ASP A 23 -28.41 -24.47 -2.94
N ARG A 24 -27.33 -23.81 -2.52
CA ARG A 24 -26.56 -24.21 -1.32
C ARG A 24 -27.37 -24.07 -0.04
N PHE A 25 -28.04 -22.94 0.17
CA PHE A 25 -28.84 -22.73 1.37
C PHE A 25 -30.05 -23.66 1.40
N ASN A 26 -30.71 -23.89 0.27
CA ASN A 26 -31.85 -24.79 0.18
C ASN A 26 -31.46 -26.23 0.47
N ALA A 27 -30.33 -26.69 -0.06
CA ALA A 27 -29.77 -28.00 0.28
C ALA A 27 -29.47 -28.11 1.78
N HIS A 28 -28.89 -27.08 2.39
CA HIS A 28 -28.62 -27.05 3.84
C HIS A 28 -29.90 -27.07 4.69
N ARG A 29 -31.00 -26.50 4.17
CA ARG A 29 -32.33 -26.50 4.79
C ARG A 29 -33.20 -27.69 4.41
N GLY A 30 -32.63 -28.74 3.79
CA GLY A 30 -33.38 -29.94 3.40
C GLY A 30 -34.43 -29.71 2.31
N GLY A 31 -34.25 -28.71 1.43
CA GLY A 31 -35.15 -28.45 0.30
C GLY A 31 -36.42 -27.67 0.64
N THR A 32 -36.49 -27.04 1.82
CA THR A 32 -37.71 -26.39 2.31
C THR A 32 -37.96 -24.97 1.79
N MET A 33 -37.01 -24.39 1.07
CA MET A 33 -37.15 -23.05 0.47
C MET A 33 -37.93 -23.16 -0.84
N LYS A 34 -38.91 -22.29 -1.05
CA LYS A 34 -39.86 -22.35 -2.17
C LYS A 34 -39.43 -21.57 -3.42
N GLY A 35 -38.33 -20.82 -3.35
CA GLY A 35 -37.73 -20.13 -4.49
C GLY A 35 -36.83 -18.98 -4.06
N LEU A 36 -36.34 -18.19 -5.04
CA LEU A 36 -35.40 -17.08 -4.80
C LEU A 36 -35.94 -15.96 -3.90
N GLY A 37 -37.26 -15.89 -3.70
CA GLY A 37 -37.87 -14.97 -2.73
C GLY A 37 -37.65 -15.36 -1.26
N ASP A 38 -37.21 -16.59 -1.02
CA ASP A 38 -36.89 -17.11 0.31
C ASP A 38 -35.41 -16.92 0.70
N ILE A 39 -34.61 -16.26 -0.15
CA ILE A 39 -33.26 -15.81 0.19
C ILE A 39 -33.17 -14.29 0.02
N ALA A 40 -32.60 -13.61 1.01
CA ALA A 40 -32.42 -12.17 0.97
C ALA A 40 -31.09 -11.75 1.60
N MET A 41 -30.49 -10.69 1.06
CA MET A 41 -29.26 -10.10 1.55
C MET A 41 -29.40 -8.58 1.46
N ASN A 42 -29.37 -7.90 2.60
CA ASN A 42 -29.60 -6.45 2.70
C ASN A 42 -30.91 -5.91 2.09
N GLU A 43 -31.85 -6.79 1.74
CA GLU A 43 -33.12 -6.47 1.10
C GLU A 43 -34.27 -7.22 1.77
N GLY A 44 -35.51 -6.76 1.57
CA GLY A 44 -36.72 -7.39 2.09
C GLY A 44 -36.60 -7.79 3.56
N PHE A 45 -36.93 -9.04 3.86
CA PHE A 45 -36.91 -9.55 5.23
C PHE A 45 -35.52 -9.54 5.87
N ALA A 46 -34.42 -9.64 5.11
CA ALA A 46 -33.09 -9.49 5.71
C ALA A 46 -32.95 -8.11 6.36
N ASN A 47 -33.45 -7.07 5.69
CA ASN A 47 -33.43 -5.70 6.21
C ASN A 47 -34.42 -5.51 7.38
N ASP A 48 -35.60 -6.11 7.30
CA ASP A 48 -36.63 -6.02 8.37
C ASP A 48 -36.14 -6.62 9.70
N TRP A 49 -35.33 -7.69 9.64
CA TRP A 49 -34.75 -8.37 10.80
C TRP A 49 -33.36 -7.85 11.19
N GLY A 50 -32.85 -6.80 10.52
CA GLY A 50 -31.53 -6.22 10.79
C GLY A 50 -30.35 -7.13 10.43
N TRP A 51 -30.56 -8.12 9.54
CA TRP A 51 -29.51 -8.99 9.03
C TRP A 51 -28.84 -8.33 7.85
N HIS A 52 -27.60 -7.90 8.08
CA HIS A 52 -26.85 -7.13 7.10
C HIS A 52 -25.57 -7.84 6.68
N ALA A 53 -25.20 -7.62 5.43
CA ALA A 53 -23.94 -8.05 4.85
C ALA A 53 -23.18 -6.83 4.34
N TYR A 54 -21.88 -6.78 4.58
CA TYR A 54 -21.07 -5.63 4.18
C TYR A 54 -19.83 -6.09 3.43
N ASN A 55 -19.48 -5.33 2.41
CA ASN A 55 -18.20 -5.49 1.74
C ASN A 55 -17.11 -4.81 2.58
N GLY A 56 -15.92 -5.37 2.56
CA GLY A 56 -14.78 -4.75 3.19
C GLY A 56 -13.47 -5.43 2.84
N LEU A 57 -12.42 -4.90 3.44
CA LEU A 57 -11.07 -5.42 3.32
C LEU A 57 -10.87 -6.57 4.29
N ALA A 58 -10.19 -7.62 3.82
CA ALA A 58 -9.86 -8.78 4.62
C ALA A 58 -8.38 -8.75 4.99
N GLY A 59 -8.09 -8.68 6.29
CA GLY A 59 -6.72 -8.62 6.81
C GLY A 59 -5.96 -7.34 6.42
N SER A 60 -4.65 -7.36 6.67
CA SER A 60 -3.75 -6.25 6.36
C SER A 60 -3.14 -6.37 4.94
N PRO A 61 -2.73 -5.24 4.32
CA PRO A 61 -2.00 -5.28 3.06
C PRO A 61 -0.74 -6.15 3.17
N ARG A 62 -0.49 -6.97 2.17
CA ARG A 62 0.72 -7.81 2.08
C ARG A 62 1.61 -7.35 0.94
N ILE A 63 2.92 -7.45 1.13
CA ILE A 63 3.89 -7.19 0.06
C ILE A 63 3.78 -8.32 -0.97
N ALA A 64 3.54 -7.95 -2.22
CA ALA A 64 3.46 -8.85 -3.36
C ALA A 64 4.70 -8.80 -4.25
N GLY A 65 5.42 -7.67 -4.23
CA GLY A 65 6.66 -7.49 -4.95
C GLY A 65 7.39 -6.26 -4.45
N GLN A 66 8.70 -6.28 -4.54
CA GLN A 66 9.54 -5.15 -4.18
C GLN A 66 10.72 -5.09 -5.13
N THR A 67 10.93 -3.93 -5.73
CA THR A 67 12.12 -3.60 -6.50
C THR A 67 12.81 -2.43 -5.85
N VAL A 68 14.12 -2.51 -5.69
CA VAL A 68 14.95 -1.44 -5.16
C VAL A 68 16.19 -1.36 -6.03
N ASP A 69 16.43 -0.18 -6.58
CA ASP A 69 17.61 0.19 -7.30
C ASP A 69 18.38 1.23 -6.49
N ASN A 70 19.70 1.10 -6.48
CA ASN A 70 20.59 2.05 -5.83
C ASN A 70 21.48 2.68 -6.89
N ILE A 71 21.54 4.01 -6.88
CA ILE A 71 22.50 4.78 -7.67
C ILE A 71 23.52 5.33 -6.68
N GLU A 72 24.75 4.86 -6.83
CA GLU A 72 25.89 5.41 -6.09
C GLU A 72 26.58 6.49 -6.92
N SER A 73 26.90 7.60 -6.27
CA SER A 73 27.70 8.67 -6.85
C SER A 73 28.73 9.13 -5.84
N SER A 74 29.95 9.40 -6.29
CA SER A 74 31.01 9.91 -5.44
C SER A 74 31.51 11.28 -5.90
N SER A 75 31.93 12.12 -4.96
CA SER A 75 32.51 13.44 -5.25
C SER A 75 33.55 13.83 -4.21
N ILE A 76 34.60 14.52 -4.65
CA ILE A 76 35.61 15.06 -3.74
C ILE A 76 35.06 16.35 -3.13
N VAL A 77 34.92 16.39 -1.80
CA VAL A 77 34.39 17.54 -1.05
C VAL A 77 35.49 18.36 -0.37
N PHE A 78 36.68 17.79 -0.26
CA PHE A 78 37.86 18.48 0.25
C PHE A 78 39.11 17.89 -0.39
N THR A 79 40.07 18.75 -0.72
CA THR A 79 41.42 18.33 -1.12
C THR A 79 42.42 19.32 -0.54
N TYR A 80 43.54 18.80 -0.05
CA TYR A 80 44.65 19.61 0.42
C TYR A 80 45.98 18.92 0.11
N ASP A 81 46.83 19.64 -0.60
CA ASP A 81 48.18 19.20 -0.94
C ASP A 81 49.19 19.87 -0.01
N ASN A 82 49.87 19.06 0.79
CA ASN A 82 50.95 19.47 1.69
C ASN A 82 52.29 18.83 1.31
N THR A 83 52.43 18.35 0.07
CA THR A 83 53.62 17.64 -0.41
C THR A 83 54.89 18.50 -0.43
N ALA A 84 54.73 19.82 -0.59
CA ALA A 84 55.84 20.77 -0.61
C ALA A 84 56.31 21.24 0.78
N ASN A 85 55.60 20.90 1.86
CA ASN A 85 55.92 21.36 3.22
C ASN A 85 56.38 20.20 4.11
N LEU A 86 57.15 20.53 5.14
CA LEU A 86 57.65 19.55 6.13
C LEU A 86 56.88 19.59 7.46
N GLN A 87 55.97 20.55 7.63
CA GLN A 87 55.21 20.74 8.86
C GLN A 87 53.75 20.28 8.67
N GLU A 88 53.15 19.80 9.75
CA GLU A 88 51.72 19.48 9.75
C GLU A 88 50.87 20.74 9.56
N VAL A 89 49.74 20.58 8.88
CA VAL A 89 48.75 21.63 8.73
C VAL A 89 47.42 21.12 9.28
N ARG A 90 46.83 21.91 10.19
CA ARG A 90 45.48 21.67 10.71
C ARG A 90 44.49 22.49 9.89
N ARG A 91 43.50 21.80 9.34
CA ARG A 91 42.36 22.37 8.63
C ARG A 91 41.09 21.91 9.31
N VAL A 92 40.05 22.72 9.20
CA VAL A 92 38.69 22.30 9.50
C VAL A 92 37.96 22.35 8.18
N LEU A 93 37.36 21.23 7.78
CA LEU A 93 36.37 21.27 6.74
C LEU A 93 35.13 21.93 7.35
N ASP A 94 35.01 23.23 7.12
CA ASP A 94 33.91 24.03 7.63
C ASP A 94 32.62 23.64 6.92
N ARG A 95 31.76 22.97 7.69
CA ARG A 95 30.35 22.75 7.40
C ARG A 95 30.09 22.25 5.98
N ASP A 96 30.40 20.99 5.78
CA ASP A 96 29.94 20.26 4.61
C ASP A 96 28.41 20.08 4.74
N VAL A 97 27.64 20.85 3.97
CA VAL A 97 26.17 20.79 3.97
C VAL A 97 25.72 19.94 2.80
N ASP A 98 24.94 18.91 3.11
CA ASP A 98 24.21 18.15 2.12
C ASP A 98 22.70 18.32 2.31
N GLN A 99 22.00 18.53 1.20
CA GLN A 99 20.54 18.60 1.16
C GLN A 99 20.04 17.50 0.23
N TYR A 100 19.10 16.71 0.74
CA TYR A 100 18.41 15.70 -0.06
C TYR A 100 16.92 15.71 0.23
N ARG A 101 16.16 15.31 -0.78
CA ARG A 101 14.70 15.18 -0.74
C ARG A 101 14.35 13.72 -0.95
N SER A 102 13.49 13.19 -0.10
CA SER A 102 12.83 11.91 -0.33
C SER A 102 11.43 12.19 -0.87
N LEU A 103 11.13 11.58 -2.02
CA LEU A 103 9.80 11.58 -2.61
C LEU A 103 9.25 10.17 -2.47
N SER A 104 8.06 10.06 -1.89
CA SER A 104 7.33 8.81 -1.80
C SER A 104 5.96 9.05 -2.42
N ALA A 105 5.57 8.17 -3.33
CA ALA A 105 4.28 8.23 -3.99
C ALA A 105 3.59 6.88 -3.88
N ILE A 106 2.27 6.92 -3.78
CA ILE A 106 1.43 5.74 -3.76
C ILE A 106 0.28 5.92 -4.74
N SER A 107 0.08 4.92 -5.57
CA SER A 107 -1.01 4.86 -6.53
C SER A 107 -1.83 3.60 -6.28
N PHE A 108 -3.12 3.75 -6.06
CA PHE A 108 -4.04 2.61 -6.04
C PHE A 108 -4.55 2.34 -7.44
N ALA A 109 -4.13 1.21 -8.03
CA ALA A 109 -4.66 0.72 -9.31
C ALA A 109 -5.36 -0.62 -9.10
N ARG A 110 -6.62 -0.73 -9.55
CA ARG A 110 -7.37 -1.98 -9.51
C ARG A 110 -6.97 -2.83 -10.73
N PHE A 111 -6.21 -3.90 -10.49
CA PHE A 111 -5.94 -4.88 -11.53
C PHE A 111 -7.15 -5.82 -11.67
N ALA A 112 -7.91 -5.67 -12.76
CA ALA A 112 -8.84 -6.70 -13.19
C ALA A 112 -8.01 -7.94 -13.55
N HIS A 113 -8.14 -9.01 -12.76
CA HIS A 113 -7.50 -10.27 -13.10
C HIS A 113 -8.15 -10.81 -14.38
N ALA A 114 -7.37 -10.91 -15.46
CA ALA A 114 -7.69 -11.38 -16.80
C ALA A 114 -8.53 -10.44 -17.71
N ALA A 115 -7.95 -10.15 -18.88
CA ALA A 115 -8.41 -9.24 -19.93
C ALA A 115 -9.73 -9.63 -20.65
N SER A 116 -10.57 -10.48 -20.07
CA SER A 116 -11.77 -11.04 -20.73
C SER A 116 -13.00 -11.18 -19.81
N VAL A 117 -12.95 -10.68 -18.57
CA VAL A 117 -14.13 -10.65 -17.68
C VAL A 117 -14.50 -9.19 -17.38
N PRO A 118 -15.72 -8.73 -17.70
CA PRO A 118 -16.12 -7.36 -17.42
C PRO A 118 -16.11 -7.12 -15.91
N LYS A 119 -15.26 -6.19 -15.45
CA LYS A 119 -15.24 -5.58 -14.09
C LYS A 119 -15.66 -6.53 -12.96
N ALA A 120 -14.91 -7.61 -12.74
CA ALA A 120 -15.13 -8.45 -11.57
C ALA A 120 -14.70 -7.70 -10.30
N GLY A 121 -15.66 -7.27 -9.50
CA GLY A 121 -15.42 -6.91 -8.12
C GLY A 121 -16.61 -6.29 -7.41
N ILE A 122 -16.43 -6.04 -6.12
CA ILE A 122 -17.48 -5.53 -5.23
C ILE A 122 -17.32 -4.04 -4.97
N SER A 123 -18.41 -3.41 -4.56
CA SER A 123 -18.39 -2.04 -4.05
C SER A 123 -17.50 -1.94 -2.80
N LEU A 124 -16.60 -0.95 -2.76
CA LEU A 124 -15.70 -0.69 -1.63
C LEU A 124 -15.69 0.82 -1.29
N GLY A 125 -15.47 1.11 -0.02
CA GLY A 125 -15.39 2.46 0.53
C GLY A 125 -14.69 2.42 1.88
N GLN A 126 -13.37 2.23 1.89
CA GLN A 126 -12.58 2.02 3.11
C GLN A 126 -11.19 2.66 3.01
N LYS A 127 -10.58 2.92 4.15
CA LYS A 127 -9.23 3.49 4.28
C LYS A 127 -8.22 2.35 4.46
N ILE A 128 -7.11 2.40 3.74
CA ILE A 128 -5.97 1.50 3.89
C ILE A 128 -4.75 2.29 4.34
N ASP A 129 -4.12 1.82 5.41
CA ASP A 129 -2.81 2.28 5.84
C ASP A 129 -1.73 1.40 5.21
N ILE A 130 -0.81 2.03 4.47
CA ILE A 130 0.34 1.35 3.84
C ILE A 130 1.60 1.77 4.60
N PRO A 131 2.26 0.82 5.29
CA PRO A 131 3.47 1.12 6.05
C PRO A 131 4.70 1.28 5.14
N GLY A 132 5.56 2.25 5.46
CA GLY A 132 6.97 2.22 5.10
C GLY A 132 7.33 2.34 3.60
N VAL A 133 6.56 3.07 2.80
CA VAL A 133 6.97 3.36 1.41
C VAL A 133 7.94 4.55 1.42
N GLY A 134 9.21 4.30 1.09
CA GLY A 134 10.25 5.34 1.04
C GLY A 134 10.49 6.08 2.36
N GLY A 135 10.24 5.40 3.49
CA GLY A 135 10.34 5.98 4.83
C GLY A 135 9.11 6.79 5.27
N SER A 136 8.04 6.80 4.47
CA SER A 136 6.77 7.45 4.80
C SER A 136 5.64 6.43 4.95
N GLU A 137 4.72 6.70 5.87
CA GLU A 137 3.44 5.99 5.95
C GLU A 137 2.40 6.73 5.11
N PHE A 138 1.55 5.97 4.43
CA PHE A 138 0.46 6.50 3.62
C PHE A 138 -0.87 5.99 4.11
N SER A 139 -1.91 6.80 3.88
CA SER A 139 -3.26 6.34 4.12
C SER A 139 -4.22 6.79 3.04
N ILE A 140 -4.66 5.82 2.24
CA ILE A 140 -5.50 6.07 1.08
C ILE A 140 -6.91 5.58 1.36
N GLU A 141 -7.88 6.45 1.11
CA GLU A 141 -9.27 6.04 1.03
C GLU A 141 -9.57 5.45 -0.36
N ILE A 142 -9.90 4.17 -0.40
CA ILE A 142 -10.23 3.43 -1.61
C ILE A 142 -11.73 3.44 -1.83
N SER A 143 -12.13 3.81 -3.04
CA SER A 143 -13.49 3.60 -3.53
C SER A 143 -13.48 2.81 -4.83
N THR A 144 -14.57 2.10 -5.10
CA THR A 144 -14.74 1.24 -6.28
C THR A 144 -14.48 1.92 -7.62
N ASP A 145 -14.67 3.23 -7.68
CA ASP A 145 -14.72 4.02 -8.90
C ASP A 145 -13.56 5.02 -9.04
N SER A 146 -12.61 5.05 -8.10
CA SER A 146 -11.51 6.01 -8.16
C SER A 146 -10.14 5.34 -8.11
N THR A 147 -9.29 5.74 -9.07
CA THR A 147 -7.84 5.65 -8.93
C THR A 147 -7.45 6.87 -8.10
N LYS A 148 -6.85 6.65 -6.93
CA LYS A 148 -6.31 7.74 -6.10
C LYS A 148 -4.81 7.62 -6.02
N GLU A 149 -4.16 8.77 -6.11
CA GLU A 149 -2.72 8.91 -5.96
C GLU A 149 -2.45 9.93 -4.85
N GLU A 150 -1.51 9.61 -3.96
CA GLU A 150 -1.00 10.52 -2.94
C GLU A 150 0.52 10.57 -3.06
N THR A 151 1.09 11.76 -2.97
CA THR A 151 2.54 11.98 -2.95
C THR A 151 2.93 12.74 -1.70
N ARG A 152 4.02 12.32 -1.05
CA ARG A 152 4.63 13.00 0.08
C ARG A 152 6.09 13.28 -0.21
N GLU A 153 6.52 14.47 0.20
CA GLU A 153 7.91 14.91 0.08
C GLU A 153 8.45 15.23 1.46
N ASN A 154 9.61 14.66 1.80
CA ASN A 154 10.36 15.00 3.01
C ASN A 154 11.72 15.56 2.60
N SER A 155 12.09 16.69 3.19
CA SER A 155 13.41 17.30 2.97
C SER A 155 14.28 17.12 4.20
N HIS A 156 15.56 16.81 3.95
CA HIS A 156 16.55 16.58 4.98
C HIS A 156 17.79 17.43 4.69
N THR A 157 18.41 17.92 5.76
CA THR A 157 19.70 18.62 5.71
C THR A 157 20.66 17.92 6.65
N LEU A 158 21.76 17.41 6.11
CA LEU A 158 22.88 16.90 6.89
C LEU A 158 23.98 17.95 6.88
N SER A 159 24.53 18.25 8.06
CA SER A 159 25.66 19.17 8.21
C SER A 159 26.73 18.45 9.00
N THR A 160 27.94 18.36 8.46
CA THR A 160 29.06 17.73 9.16
C THR A 160 30.28 18.63 9.12
N THR A 161 31.06 18.62 10.21
CA THR A 161 32.31 19.37 10.33
C THR A 161 33.41 18.39 10.72
N TRP A 162 34.52 18.39 9.98
CA TRP A 162 35.61 17.45 10.17
C TRP A 162 36.90 18.20 10.48
N PRO A 163 37.57 17.94 11.63
CA PRO A 163 38.95 18.38 11.81
C PRO A 163 39.86 17.48 10.96
N ILE A 164 40.69 18.10 10.12
CA ILE A 164 41.61 17.41 9.20
C ILE A 164 43.02 17.83 9.57
N ILE A 165 43.89 16.85 9.78
CA ILE A 165 45.33 17.06 9.98
C ILE A 165 46.01 16.45 8.76
N VAL A 166 46.78 17.26 8.03
CA VAL A 166 47.57 16.82 6.88
C VAL A 166 49.04 16.94 7.25
N MET A 167 49.78 15.84 7.25
CA MET A 167 51.20 15.86 7.60
C MET A 167 52.02 16.48 6.46
N GLY A 168 53.25 16.90 6.76
CA GLY A 168 54.19 17.34 5.73
C GLY A 168 54.50 16.21 4.75
N GLY A 169 54.48 16.49 3.45
CA GLY A 169 54.72 15.47 2.41
C GLY A 169 53.46 14.74 1.93
N GLU A 170 52.28 15.02 2.49
CA GLU A 170 51.04 14.31 2.16
C GLU A 170 50.10 15.11 1.26
N HIS A 171 49.33 14.40 0.45
CA HIS A 171 48.17 14.93 -0.27
C HIS A 171 46.93 14.19 0.21
N VAL A 172 45.93 14.92 0.72
CA VAL A 172 44.70 14.35 1.29
C VAL A 172 43.50 14.82 0.48
N SER A 173 42.62 13.89 0.12
CA SER A 173 41.31 14.18 -0.45
C SER A 173 40.23 13.45 0.33
N ILE A 174 39.12 14.13 0.61
CA ILE A 174 37.92 13.54 1.20
C ILE A 174 36.90 13.35 0.10
N GLU A 175 36.51 12.10 -0.11
CA GLU A 175 35.45 11.70 -1.01
C GLU A 175 34.15 11.50 -0.22
N ARG A 176 33.07 12.12 -0.70
CA ARG A 176 31.71 11.86 -0.25
C ARG A 176 31.08 10.86 -1.20
N ILE A 177 30.59 9.75 -0.65
CA ILE A 177 29.78 8.77 -1.36
C ILE A 177 28.32 9.03 -1.01
N ARG A 178 27.49 9.23 -2.04
CA ARG A 178 26.04 9.35 -1.92
C ARG A 178 25.39 8.14 -2.57
N ILE A 179 24.53 7.47 -1.82
CA ILE A 179 23.69 6.39 -2.31
C ILE A 179 22.25 6.92 -2.38
N VAL A 180 21.68 6.94 -3.57
CA VAL A 180 20.28 7.26 -3.81
C VAL A 180 19.54 5.96 -4.07
N SER A 181 18.59 5.62 -3.19
CA SER A 181 17.73 4.45 -3.36
C SER A 181 16.41 4.86 -4.00
N THR A 182 16.06 4.25 -5.12
CA THR A 182 14.75 4.34 -5.74
C THR A 182 14.11 2.96 -5.71
N GLY A 183 12.85 2.86 -5.32
CA GLY A 183 12.21 1.56 -5.26
C GLY A 183 10.70 1.63 -5.41
N GLN A 184 10.12 0.50 -5.76
CA GLN A 184 8.69 0.29 -5.83
C GLN A 184 8.34 -0.92 -4.97
N THR A 185 7.34 -0.75 -4.11
CA THR A 185 6.74 -1.86 -3.37
C THR A 185 5.30 -2.02 -3.84
N ILE A 186 4.96 -3.21 -4.32
CA ILE A 186 3.61 -3.59 -4.71
C ILE A 186 2.94 -4.27 -3.52
N TYR A 187 1.79 -3.76 -3.11
CA TYR A 187 0.97 -4.35 -2.07
C TYR A 187 -0.28 -5.00 -2.67
N HIS A 188 -0.65 -6.16 -2.15
CA HIS A 188 -1.95 -6.78 -2.39
C HIS A 188 -2.81 -6.63 -1.14
N GLN A 189 -4.07 -6.29 -1.36
CA GLN A 189 -5.09 -6.27 -0.31
C GLN A 189 -6.25 -7.16 -0.78
N ASP A 190 -6.59 -8.15 0.03
CA ASP A 190 -7.78 -8.94 -0.20
C ASP A 190 -9.02 -8.16 0.23
N TYR A 191 -10.10 -8.36 -0.51
CA TYR A 191 -11.39 -7.74 -0.23
C TYR A 191 -12.52 -8.73 -0.52
N GLY A 192 -13.65 -8.57 0.16
CA GLY A 192 -14.75 -9.52 0.08
C GLY A 192 -15.93 -9.12 0.95
N VAL A 193 -16.81 -10.09 1.18
CA VAL A 193 -17.88 -9.97 2.17
C VAL A 193 -17.29 -10.23 3.55
N MET A 194 -17.59 -9.36 4.51
CA MET A 194 -17.05 -9.43 5.88
C MET A 194 -17.61 -10.64 6.64
N ASP A 195 -16.82 -11.21 7.57
CA ASP A 195 -17.18 -12.43 8.33
C ASP A 195 -18.48 -12.31 9.15
N ASN A 196 -18.84 -11.11 9.58
CA ASN A 196 -20.09 -10.85 10.32
C ASN A 196 -21.31 -10.62 9.41
N SER A 197 -21.17 -10.88 8.11
CA SER A 197 -22.23 -10.69 7.13
C SER A 197 -23.26 -11.82 7.20
N LEU A 198 -24.54 -11.45 7.20
CA LEU A 198 -25.64 -12.38 7.29
C LEU A 198 -26.46 -12.43 6.00
N VAL A 199 -26.80 -13.64 5.57
CA VAL A 199 -27.76 -13.90 4.49
C VAL A 199 -29.00 -14.54 5.10
N ALA A 200 -30.15 -13.93 4.83
CA ALA A 200 -31.43 -14.35 5.37
C ALA A 200 -32.03 -15.47 4.52
N THR A 201 -32.58 -16.49 5.18
CA THR A 201 -33.34 -17.57 4.52
C THR A 201 -34.70 -17.78 5.17
N LYS A 202 -35.72 -18.11 4.38
CA LYS A 202 -37.04 -18.56 4.83
C LYS A 202 -37.25 -20.03 4.46
N GLY A 203 -37.84 -20.79 5.37
CA GLY A 203 -38.12 -22.21 5.21
C GLY A 203 -38.42 -22.85 6.55
N LYS A 204 -38.93 -24.08 6.54
CA LYS A 204 -39.01 -24.88 7.77
C LYS A 204 -37.61 -25.44 8.08
N MET A 205 -37.26 -25.57 9.36
CA MET A 205 -36.16 -26.47 9.73
C MET A 205 -36.72 -27.86 9.94
#